data_AF-A0A9E0KUK0-F1
#
_entry.id   AF-A0A9E0KUK0-F1
#
_cell.length_a   1.000
_cell.length_b   1.000
_cell.length_c   1.000
_cell.angle_alpha   90.00
_cell.angle_beta   90.00
_cell.angle_gamma   90.00
#
_symmetry.space_group_name_H-M   'P 1'
#
loop_
_entity.id
_entity.type
_entity.pdbx_description
1 polymer ?
#
loop_
_entity_poly.entity_id
_entity_poly.type
_entity_poly.pdbx_seq_one_letter_code
_entity_poly.pdbx_strand_id
1 'polypeptide(L)'
;MTKDITISDKQLEKEAIELLEAVIPLFAEKWLDPGKLMALCEKFTGASKLSPEEGIAQKILFFTGLLNDIIKPLPLRFYQDDSQRTHMIETIQQIIDELVLQEEEMVIYEDVSNSDETK
;
A
#
# COMPACT_ATOMS: atom_id res chain seq x y z
N MET A 1 2.46 -7.45 -29.20
CA MET A 1 3.73 -8.07 -28.75
C MET A 1 3.83 -7.87 -27.25
N THR A 2 3.34 -8.82 -26.46
CA THR A 2 3.56 -8.85 -25.01
C THR A 2 5.02 -9.26 -24.79
N LYS A 3 5.83 -8.34 -24.27
CA LYS A 3 7.16 -8.69 -23.80
C LYS A 3 6.97 -9.40 -22.47
N ASP A 4 7.25 -10.70 -22.43
CA ASP A 4 7.35 -11.44 -21.17
C ASP A 4 8.47 -10.82 -20.34
N ILE A 5 8.11 -10.08 -19.29
CA ILE A 5 9.06 -9.60 -18.30
C ILE A 5 9.33 -10.78 -17.37
N THR A 6 10.35 -11.58 -17.69
CA THR A 6 10.83 -12.62 -16.78
C THR A 6 11.69 -11.94 -15.70
N ILE A 7 11.10 -11.67 -14.54
CA ILE A 7 11.85 -11.22 -13.37
C ILE A 7 12.55 -12.45 -12.78
N SER A 8 13.86 -12.38 -12.60
CA SER A 8 14.60 -13.49 -11.99
C SER A 8 14.35 -13.55 -10.47
N ASP A 9 14.37 -14.74 -9.88
CA ASP A 9 14.24 -14.93 -8.43
C ASP A 9 15.21 -14.05 -7.62
N LYS A 10 16.45 -13.88 -8.12
CA LYS A 10 17.46 -13.01 -7.49
C LYS A 10 17.07 -11.53 -7.46
N GLN A 11 16.32 -11.09 -8.46
CA GLN A 11 15.83 -9.71 -8.56
C GLN A 11 14.66 -9.50 -7.60
N LEU A 12 13.75 -10.48 -7.50
CA LEU A 12 12.65 -10.48 -6.52
C LEU A 12 13.18 -10.47 -5.08
N GLU A 13 14.19 -11.29 -4.79
CA GLU A 13 14.81 -11.33 -3.46
C GLU A 13 15.43 -9.98 -3.09
N LYS A 14 16.12 -9.35 -4.03
CA LYS A 14 16.72 -8.03 -3.83
C LYS A 14 15.65 -6.96 -3.54
N GLU A 15 14.56 -6.94 -4.31
CA GLU A 15 13.46 -5.99 -4.12
C GLU A 15 12.73 -6.23 -2.78
N ALA A 16 12.56 -7.48 -2.38
CA ALA A 16 11.98 -7.82 -1.07
C ALA A 16 12.89 -7.36 0.09
N ILE A 17 14.20 -7.54 -0.03
CA ILE A 17 15.17 -7.05 0.97
C ILE A 17 15.11 -5.52 1.05
N GLU A 18 15.11 -4.82 -0.08
CA GLU A 18 15.04 -3.35 -0.12
C GLU A 18 13.73 -2.83 0.52
N LEU A 19 12.60 -3.53 0.33
CA LEU A 19 11.34 -3.22 0.98
C LEU A 19 11.46 -3.38 2.51
N LEU A 20 11.99 -4.52 2.97
CA LEU A 20 12.17 -4.76 4.40
C LEU A 20 13.10 -3.74 5.05
N GLU A 21 14.22 -3.39 4.40
CA GLU A 21 15.15 -2.36 4.88
C GLU A 21 14.50 -0.99 5.01
N ALA A 22 13.52 -0.68 4.16
CA ALA A 22 12.77 0.57 4.23
C ALA A 22 11.64 0.55 5.28
N VAL A 23 11.06 -0.62 5.56
CA VAL A 23 10.00 -0.80 6.56
C VAL A 23 10.55 -0.91 7.98
N ILE A 24 11.70 -1.59 8.17
CA ILE A 24 12.29 -1.84 9.50
C ILE A 24 12.45 -0.56 10.34
N PRO A 25 12.93 0.58 9.81
CA PRO A 25 13.04 1.82 10.56
C PRO A 25 11.70 2.32 11.13
N LEU A 26 10.58 2.01 10.47
CA LEU A 26 9.24 2.39 10.93
C LEU A 26 8.86 1.68 12.23
N PHE A 27 9.41 0.49 12.51
CA PHE A 27 9.24 -0.21 13.79
C PHE A 27 9.96 0.46 14.96
N ALA A 28 10.85 1.43 14.70
CA ALA A 28 11.47 2.22 15.76
C ALA A 28 10.72 3.54 16.01
N GLU A 29 9.72 3.88 15.19
CA GLU A 29 8.97 5.14 15.32
C GLU A 29 7.82 4.97 16.31
N LYS A 30 7.76 5.83 17.33
CA LYS A 30 6.68 5.81 18.32
C LYS A 30 5.33 6.21 17.72
N TRP A 31 5.35 7.09 16.73
CA TRP A 31 4.18 7.56 16.00
C TRP A 31 4.48 7.45 14.52
N LEU A 32 3.76 6.57 13.83
CA LEU A 32 3.99 6.30 12.42
C LEU A 32 3.33 7.39 11.59
N ASP A 33 4.12 8.12 10.80
CA ASP A 33 3.62 9.16 9.90
C ASP A 33 3.00 8.54 8.63
N PRO A 34 1.68 8.73 8.37
CA PRO A 34 1.03 8.26 7.15
C PRO A 34 1.72 8.76 5.86
N GLY A 35 2.29 9.96 5.88
CA GLY A 35 3.01 10.53 4.74
C GLY A 35 4.24 9.70 4.35
N LYS A 36 4.95 9.13 5.34
CA LYS A 36 6.09 8.23 5.08
C LYS A 36 5.63 6.91 4.47
N LEU A 37 4.50 6.38 4.94
CA LEU A 37 3.91 5.17 4.38
C LEU A 37 3.48 5.37 2.92
N MET A 38 2.87 6.51 2.61
CA MET A 38 2.49 6.87 1.24
C MET A 38 3.70 7.05 0.33
N ALA A 39 4.76 7.71 0.80
CA ALA A 39 6.01 7.84 0.06
C ALA A 39 6.69 6.49 -0.19
N LEU A 40 6.63 5.58 0.79
CA LEU A 40 7.12 4.21 0.64
C LEU A 40 6.31 3.46 -0.42
N CYS A 41 4.98 3.50 -0.35
CA CYS A 41 4.12 2.90 -1.34
C CYS A 41 4.48 3.41 -2.74
N GLU A 42 4.56 4.74 -2.91
CA GLU A 42 4.88 5.34 -4.21
C GLU A 42 6.25 4.90 -4.74
N LYS A 43 7.26 4.80 -3.87
CA LYS A 43 8.60 4.33 -4.25
C LYS A 43 8.58 2.92 -4.84
N PHE A 44 7.82 2.01 -4.23
CA PHE A 44 7.84 0.58 -4.60
C PHE A 44 6.80 0.20 -5.65
N THR A 45 5.70 0.94 -5.75
CA THR A 45 4.64 0.62 -6.72
C THR A 45 4.59 1.55 -7.92
N GLY A 46 5.10 2.78 -7.79
CA GLY A 46 4.96 3.81 -8.82
C GLY A 46 3.51 4.15 -9.13
N ALA A 47 2.60 3.99 -8.16
CA ALA A 47 1.15 4.13 -8.34
C ALA A 47 0.73 5.47 -8.97
N SER A 48 1.47 6.56 -8.76
CA SER A 48 1.20 7.86 -9.40
C SER A 48 1.36 7.87 -10.92
N LYS A 49 2.02 6.87 -11.50
CA LYS A 49 2.23 6.74 -12.95
C LYS A 49 1.13 5.94 -13.66
N LEU A 50 0.25 5.31 -12.88
CA LEU A 50 -0.86 4.52 -13.39
C LEU A 50 -2.09 5.40 -13.63
N SER A 51 -3.14 4.83 -14.24
CA SER A 51 -4.44 5.50 -14.20
C SER A 51 -4.89 5.69 -12.74
N PRO A 52 -5.76 6.67 -12.44
CA PRO A 52 -6.22 6.89 -11.07
C PRO A 52 -6.76 5.63 -10.38
N GLU A 53 -7.54 4.81 -11.09
CA GLU A 53 -8.10 3.54 -10.59
C GLU A 53 -7.02 2.52 -10.27
N GLU A 54 -6.15 2.22 -11.24
CA GLU A 54 -5.03 1.30 -11.07
C GLU A 54 -4.09 1.78 -9.96
N GLY A 55 -3.90 3.10 -9.83
CA GLY A 55 -3.10 3.72 -8.79
C GLY A 55 -3.68 3.49 -7.40
N ILE A 56 -4.99 3.62 -7.22
CA ILE A 56 -5.67 3.34 -5.95
C ILE A 56 -5.61 1.84 -5.63
N ALA A 57 -6.00 0.98 -6.57
CA ALA A 57 -5.97 -0.47 -6.40
C ALA A 57 -4.57 -0.98 -6.03
N GLN A 58 -3.53 -0.44 -6.69
CA GLN A 58 -2.14 -0.79 -6.40
C GLN A 58 -1.69 -0.34 -5.00
N LYS A 59 -2.17 0.81 -4.52
CA LYS A 59 -1.90 1.28 -3.14
C LYS A 59 -2.61 0.40 -2.12
N ILE A 60 -3.88 0.05 -2.34
CA ILE A 60 -4.64 -0.86 -1.49
C ILE A 60 -3.92 -2.21 -1.37
N LEU A 61 -3.48 -2.77 -2.50
CA LEU A 61 -2.74 -4.04 -2.53
C LEU A 61 -1.43 -3.94 -1.72
N PHE A 62 -0.67 -2.86 -1.91
CA PHE A 62 0.57 -2.64 -1.17
C PHE A 62 0.36 -2.57 0.34
N PHE A 63 -0.60 -1.75 0.80
CA PHE A 63 -0.86 -1.60 2.23
C PHE A 63 -1.49 -2.85 2.85
N THR A 64 -2.32 -3.58 2.11
CA THR A 64 -2.88 -4.86 2.54
C THR A 64 -1.77 -5.90 2.73
N GLY A 65 -0.84 -6.01 1.78
CA GLY A 65 0.32 -6.90 1.88
C GLY A 65 1.26 -6.48 3.02
N LEU A 66 1.59 -5.20 3.13
CA LEU A 66 2.38 -4.67 4.25
C LEU A 66 1.74 -5.07 5.60
N LEU A 67 0.45 -4.82 5.76
CA LEU A 67 -0.26 -5.10 7.00
C LEU A 67 -0.31 -6.60 7.34
N ASN A 68 -0.72 -7.44 6.38
CA ASN A 68 -1.04 -8.84 6.64
C ASN A 68 0.16 -9.78 6.54
N ASP A 69 1.15 -9.45 5.72
CA ASP A 69 2.30 -10.33 5.47
C ASP A 69 3.54 -9.89 6.25
N ILE A 70 3.64 -8.62 6.65
CA ILE A 70 4.78 -8.08 7.38
C ILE A 70 4.40 -7.68 8.81
N ILE A 71 3.48 -6.72 8.99
CA ILE A 71 3.22 -6.13 10.31
C ILE A 71 2.54 -7.12 11.28
N LYS A 72 1.46 -7.78 10.86
CA LYS A 72 0.73 -8.70 11.75
C LYS A 72 1.56 -9.93 12.14
N PRO A 73 2.29 -10.59 11.22
CA PRO A 73 3.04 -11.83 11.54
C PRO A 73 4.34 -11.59 12.32
N LEU A 74 4.90 -10.38 12.31
CA LEU A 74 6.15 -10.10 12.99
C LEU A 74 6.03 -10.27 14.52
N PRO A 75 6.97 -10.99 15.17
CA PRO A 75 6.98 -11.14 16.62
C PRO A 75 7.11 -9.80 17.37
N LEU A 76 6.49 -9.70 18.54
CA LEU A 76 6.49 -8.48 19.38
C LEU A 76 7.89 -7.92 19.69
N ARG A 77 8.92 -8.76 19.72
CA ARG A 77 10.32 -8.33 19.95
C ARG A 77 10.88 -7.36 18.89
N PHE A 78 10.21 -7.24 17.74
CA PHE A 78 10.57 -6.27 16.69
C PHE A 78 9.93 -4.91 16.89
N TYR A 79 8.98 -4.80 17.84
CA TYR A 79 8.31 -3.56 18.23
C TYR A 79 8.86 -3.09 19.57
N GLN A 80 8.71 -1.80 19.84
CA GLN A 80 9.03 -1.21 21.15
C GLN A 80 8.11 -1.78 22.23
N ASP A 81 6.80 -1.84 21.94
CA ASP A 81 5.77 -2.38 22.81
C ASP A 81 4.50 -2.73 22.01
N ASP A 82 3.52 -3.33 22.70
CA ASP A 82 2.23 -3.71 22.11
C ASP A 82 1.42 -2.50 21.62
N SER A 83 1.56 -1.35 22.27
CA SER A 83 0.84 -0.12 21.92
C SER A 83 1.34 0.42 20.59
N GLN A 84 2.65 0.38 20.37
CA GLN A 84 3.26 0.79 19.11
C GLN A 84 2.80 -0.12 17.97
N ARG A 85 2.84 -1.45 18.14
CA ARG A 85 2.33 -2.38 17.12
C ARG A 85 0.86 -2.11 16.79
N THR A 86 0.05 -1.90 17.82
CA THR A 86 -1.38 -1.58 17.66
C THR A 86 -1.57 -0.29 16.87
N HIS A 87 -0.84 0.76 17.24
CA HIS A 87 -0.89 2.04 16.54
C HIS A 87 -0.45 1.91 15.07
N MET A 88 0.62 1.18 14.76
CA MET A 88 1.04 0.95 13.38
C MET A 88 -0.05 0.23 12.55
N ILE A 89 -0.69 -0.79 13.16
CA ILE A 89 -1.79 -1.52 12.52
C ILE A 89 -2.96 -0.58 12.23
N GLU A 90 -3.36 0.23 13.22
CA GLU A 90 -4.45 1.19 13.08
C GLU A 90 -4.16 2.23 12.00
N THR A 91 -2.95 2.80 11.97
CA THR A 91 -2.53 3.77 10.96
C THR A 91 -2.60 3.19 9.55
N ILE A 92 -2.09 1.98 9.35
CA ILE A 92 -2.14 1.33 8.03
C ILE A 92 -3.58 0.99 7.64
N GLN A 93 -4.40 0.53 8.59
CA GLN A 93 -5.80 0.23 8.33
C GLN A 93 -6.58 1.49 7.93
N GLN A 94 -6.36 2.63 8.61
CA GLN A 94 -6.98 3.91 8.25
C GLN A 94 -6.65 4.32 6.82
N ILE A 95 -5.39 4.16 6.39
CA ILE A 95 -4.98 4.45 5.00
C ILE A 95 -5.72 3.55 4.01
N ILE A 96 -5.86 2.26 4.32
CA ILE A 96 -6.60 1.32 3.46
C ILE A 96 -8.06 1.75 3.36
N ASP A 97 -8.71 2.05 4.49
CA ASP A 97 -10.11 2.45 4.54
C ASP A 97 -10.36 3.74 3.71
N GLU A 98 -9.46 4.73 3.81
CA GLU A 98 -9.52 5.96 3.01
C GLU A 98 -9.35 5.70 1.51
N LEU A 99 -8.47 4.77 1.13
CA LEU A 99 -8.26 4.42 -0.28
C LEU A 99 -9.44 3.64 -0.86
N VAL A 100 -10.05 2.74 -0.08
CA VAL A 100 -11.26 2.01 -0.49
C VAL A 100 -12.43 2.97 -0.69
N LEU A 101 -12.61 3.94 0.20
CA LEU A 101 -13.63 4.99 0.01
C LEU A 101 -13.40 5.80 -1.27
N GLN A 102 -12.14 6.15 -1.58
CA GLN A 102 -11.81 6.84 -2.83
C GLN A 102 -12.09 5.97 -4.06
N GLU A 103 -11.82 4.67 -4.00
CA GLU A 103 -12.15 3.71 -5.07
C GLU A 103 -13.67 3.65 -5.29
N GLU A 104 -14.45 3.53 -4.22
CA GLU A 104 -15.92 3.50 -4.26
C GLU A 104 -16.51 4.79 -4.83
N GLU A 105 -15.98 5.96 -4.44
CA GLU A 105 -16.41 7.25 -4.97
C GLU A 105 -16.20 7.33 -6.49
N MET A 106 -15.08 6.84 -7.01
CA MET A 106 -14.79 6.86 -8.44
C MET A 106 -15.79 6.04 -9.27
N VAL A 107 -16.14 4.85 -8.80
CA VAL A 107 -17.12 3.97 -9.48
C VAL A 107 -18.49 4.67 -9.64
N ILE A 108 -18.91 5.43 -8.62
CA ILE A 108 -20.20 6.13 -8.64
C ILE A 108 -20.21 7.26 -9.68
N TYR A 109 -19.11 7.99 -9.86
CA TYR A 109 -19.04 9.08 -10.85
C TYR A 109 -19.04 8.57 -12.30
N GLU A 110 -18.45 7.41 -12.58
CA GLU A 110 -18.48 6.82 -13.92
C GLU A 110 -19.90 6.42 -14.34
N ASP A 111 -20.69 5.86 -13.43
CA ASP A 111 -22.08 5.45 -13.69
C ASP A 111 -23.00 6.65 -13.96
N VAL A 112 -22.79 7.79 -13.27
CA VAL A 112 -23.61 8.99 -13.50
C VAL A 112 -23.26 9.65 -14.83
N SER A 113 -21.98 9.73 -15.20
CA SER A 113 -21.56 10.40 -16.44
C SER A 113 -21.93 9.63 -17.72
N ASN A 114 -21.99 8.29 -17.67
CA ASN A 114 -22.45 7.47 -18.80
C ASN A 114 -23.98 7.46 -18.99
N SER A 115 -24.75 7.97 -18.02
CA SER A 115 -26.21 8.00 -18.07
C SER A 115 -26.81 9.20 -18.81
N ASP A 116 -26.00 10.22 -19.12
CA ASP A 116 -26.45 11.48 -19.77
C ASP A 116 -26.18 11.54 -21.29
N GLU A 117 -25.52 10.55 -21.91
CA GLU A 117 -25.26 10.52 -23.36
C GLU A 117 -26.40 9.91 -24.22
N THR A 118 -27.57 9.59 -23.63
CA THR A 118 -28.69 8.95 -24.35
C THR A 118 -30.02 9.72 -24.34
N LYS A 119 -30.00 11.04 -24.57
CA LYS A 119 -31.22 11.82 -24.87
C LYS A 119 -31.11 12.70 -26.11
#